data_AF-A0A7J8M7J0-F1
#
_entry.id   AF-A0A7J8M7J0-F1
#
_cell.length_a   1.000
_cell.length_b   1.000
_cell.length_c   1.000
_cell.angle_alpha   90.00
_cell.angle_beta   90.00
_cell.angle_gamma   90.00
#
_symmetry.space_group_name_H-M   'P 1'
#
loop_
_entity.id
_entity.type
_entity.pdbx_description
1 polymer ?
#
loop_
_entity_poly.entity_id
_entity_poly.type
_entity_poly.pdbx_seq_one_letter_code
_entity_poly.pdbx_strand_id
1 'polypeptide(L)'
;FFDHAIGINVPRSRFLPVKATSDLLLVQSDLYTLVDGFVIRNKDRANPTNPSIELGPEFKKVGNFLSRFKSIPSIIELDSLKVTGDVWFGAGIVLKGKVSIAAKPGVKLEIPDGAVIENKFLSYWVEADNVVWSSFDLKLMAPKTSERGPSASRSFPDFGVLQ
;
A
#
# COMPACT_ATOMS: atom_id res chain seq x y z
N PHE A 1 -10.71 -27.45 37.17
CA PHE A 1 -10.71 -26.03 37.59
C PHE A 1 -9.59 -25.83 38.61
N PHE A 2 -9.07 -24.61 38.76
CA PHE A 2 -7.97 -24.31 39.68
C PHE A 2 -8.49 -23.59 40.93
N ASP A 3 -8.01 -23.99 42.11
CA ASP A 3 -8.53 -23.53 43.41
C ASP A 3 -8.13 -22.08 43.77
N HIS A 4 -7.11 -21.51 43.11
CA HIS A 4 -6.59 -20.16 43.37
C HIS A 4 -6.35 -19.36 42.08
N ALA A 5 -7.33 -19.35 41.17
CA ALA A 5 -7.22 -18.59 39.92
C ALA A 5 -7.27 -17.06 40.16
N ILE A 6 -6.31 -16.32 39.60
CA ILE A 6 -6.24 -14.85 39.66
C ILE A 6 -6.15 -14.29 38.24
N GLY A 7 -6.97 -13.28 37.92
CA GLY A 7 -6.87 -12.50 36.69
C GLY A 7 -6.11 -11.20 36.94
N ILE A 8 -5.23 -10.82 36.00
CA ILE A 8 -4.47 -9.57 36.06
C ILE A 8 -4.80 -8.74 34.81
N ASN A 9 -5.12 -7.47 35.00
CA ASN A 9 -5.26 -6.54 33.87
C ASN A 9 -3.88 -6.16 33.36
N VAL A 10 -3.67 -6.31 32.05
CA VAL A 10 -2.41 -6.00 31.39
C VAL A 10 -2.62 -4.96 30.31
N PRO A 11 -1.64 -4.09 30.04
CA PRO A 11 -1.74 -3.16 28.92
C PRO A 11 -1.82 -3.93 27.60
N ARG A 12 -2.53 -3.36 26.63
CA ARG A 12 -2.73 -3.96 25.29
C ARG A 12 -1.41 -4.29 24.58
N SER A 13 -0.32 -3.59 24.91
CA SER A 13 1.03 -3.86 24.38
C SER A 13 1.53 -5.28 24.64
N ARG A 14 1.02 -5.98 25.68
CA ARG A 14 1.37 -7.38 25.95
C ARG A 14 0.56 -8.40 25.15
N PHE A 15 -0.38 -7.94 24.32
CA PHE A 15 -1.30 -8.78 23.59
C PHE A 15 -1.35 -8.37 22.11
N LEU A 16 -0.47 -8.97 21.32
CA LEU A 16 -0.43 -8.83 19.86
C LEU A 16 -0.78 -10.19 19.23
N PRO A 17 -2.07 -10.56 19.19
CA PRO A 17 -2.49 -11.83 18.62
C PRO A 17 -2.23 -11.83 17.11
N VAL A 18 -1.63 -12.91 16.61
CA VAL A 18 -1.43 -13.14 15.18
C VAL A 18 -2.30 -14.31 14.78
N LYS A 19 -3.54 -14.01 14.36
CA LYS A 19 -4.54 -15.01 13.98
C LYS A 19 -4.81 -15.02 12.48
N ALA A 20 -4.61 -13.90 11.81
CA ALA A 20 -4.82 -13.72 10.38
C ALA A 20 -3.60 -13.12 9.70
N THR A 21 -3.56 -13.22 8.37
CA THR A 21 -2.50 -12.61 7.55
C THR A 21 -2.52 -11.07 7.60
N SER A 22 -3.65 -10.46 7.98
CA SER A 22 -3.73 -9.04 8.33
C SER A 22 -2.85 -8.70 9.54
N ASP A 23 -2.82 -9.58 10.56
CA ASP A 23 -1.97 -9.40 11.74
C ASP A 23 -0.50 -9.63 11.40
N LEU A 24 -0.21 -10.56 10.47
CA LEU A 24 1.15 -10.77 9.97
C LEU A 24 1.67 -9.53 9.23
N LEU A 25 0.86 -8.92 8.37
CA LEU A 25 1.23 -7.68 7.68
C LEU A 25 1.60 -6.60 8.68
N LEU A 26 0.80 -6.47 9.74
CA LEU A 26 1.00 -5.50 10.81
C LEU A 26 2.34 -5.71 11.55
N VAL A 27 2.65 -6.95 11.94
CA VAL A 27 3.89 -7.29 12.68
C VAL A 27 5.15 -7.22 11.80
N GLN A 28 5.03 -7.55 10.52
CA GLN A 28 6.16 -7.54 9.59
C GLN A 28 6.47 -6.15 9.01
N SER A 29 5.52 -5.22 9.10
CA SER A 29 5.71 -3.85 8.62
C SER A 29 6.58 -2.99 9.52
N ASP A 30 6.90 -1.79 9.06
CA ASP A 30 7.60 -0.73 9.79
C ASP A 30 6.84 -0.18 11.02
N LEU A 31 5.62 -0.65 11.26
CA LEU A 31 4.85 -0.33 12.46
C LEU A 31 5.41 -0.98 13.72
N TYR A 32 6.10 -2.12 13.57
CA TYR A 32 6.76 -2.82 14.65
C TYR A 32 8.20 -3.15 14.30
N THR A 33 9.05 -3.22 15.31
CA THR A 33 10.44 -3.61 15.18
C THR A 33 10.73 -4.70 16.19
N LEU A 34 11.55 -5.67 15.82
CA LEU A 34 11.98 -6.73 16.70
C LEU A 34 13.32 -6.35 17.33
N VAL A 35 13.36 -6.24 18.66
CA VAL A 35 14.57 -5.95 19.43
C VAL A 35 14.64 -6.96 20.58
N ASP A 36 15.71 -7.75 20.63
CA ASP A 36 15.94 -8.77 21.65
C ASP A 36 14.77 -9.75 21.86
N GLY A 37 14.07 -10.10 20.77
CA GLY A 37 12.89 -10.97 20.80
C GLY A 37 11.59 -10.29 21.25
N PHE A 38 11.63 -9.00 21.56
CA PHE A 38 10.47 -8.18 21.86
C PHE A 38 9.97 -7.44 20.61
N VAL A 39 8.66 -7.47 20.42
CA VAL A 39 7.98 -6.71 19.36
C VAL A 39 7.70 -5.31 19.90
N ILE A 40 8.52 -4.36 19.51
CA ILE A 40 8.45 -2.96 19.93
C ILE A 40 7.71 -2.16 18.88
N ARG A 41 6.71 -1.39 19.30
CA ARG A 41 5.96 -0.52 18.39
C ARG A 41 6.79 0.71 17.99
N ASN A 42 6.73 1.08 16.73
CA ASN A 42 7.39 2.27 16.21
C ASN A 42 6.84 3.55 16.87
N LYS A 43 7.75 4.39 17.38
CA LYS A 43 7.44 5.65 18.08
C LYS A 43 7.08 6.78 17.13
N ASP A 44 7.46 6.70 15.87
CA ASP A 44 7.21 7.74 14.87
C ASP A 44 5.73 7.77 14.43
N ARG A 45 4.96 6.73 14.78
CA ARG A 45 3.53 6.72 14.53
C ARG A 45 2.80 7.69 15.47
N ALA A 46 2.22 8.74 14.89
CA ALA A 46 1.40 9.71 15.61
C ALA A 46 0.13 9.09 16.24
N ASN A 47 -0.50 8.11 15.59
CA ASN A 47 -1.73 7.48 16.07
C ASN A 47 -1.42 6.28 17.00
N PRO A 48 -1.81 6.32 18.29
CA PRO A 48 -1.57 5.23 19.23
C PRO A 48 -2.40 3.96 18.95
N THR A 49 -3.35 4.01 18.01
CA THR A 49 -4.17 2.85 17.61
C THR A 49 -3.57 2.15 16.40
N ASN A 50 -3.64 0.82 16.36
CA ASN A 50 -3.24 0.04 15.18
C ASN A 50 -4.16 0.34 13.99
N PRO A 51 -3.67 0.28 12.74
CA PRO A 51 -4.52 0.42 11.58
C PRO A 51 -5.51 -0.75 11.49
N SER A 52 -6.70 -0.49 10.94
CA SER A 52 -7.62 -1.56 10.57
C SER A 52 -7.19 -2.17 9.24
N ILE A 53 -6.88 -3.46 9.20
CA ILE A 53 -6.42 -4.15 7.98
C ILE A 53 -7.41 -5.27 7.64
N GLU A 54 -8.10 -5.10 6.51
CA GLU A 54 -9.01 -6.09 5.92
C GLU A 54 -8.38 -6.64 4.64
N LEU A 55 -7.92 -7.90 4.69
CA LEU A 55 -7.44 -8.60 3.50
C LEU A 55 -8.49 -9.62 3.03
N GLY A 56 -8.74 -9.63 1.72
CA GLY A 56 -9.68 -10.53 1.08
C GLY A 56 -9.26 -12.00 1.15
N PRO A 57 -10.13 -12.92 0.68
CA PRO A 57 -9.91 -14.37 0.77
C PRO A 57 -8.61 -14.83 0.08
N GLU A 58 -8.15 -14.10 -0.94
CA GLU A 58 -6.92 -14.37 -1.68
C GLU A 58 -5.65 -14.34 -0.80
N PHE A 59 -5.70 -13.59 0.30
CA PHE A 59 -4.60 -13.43 1.25
C PHE A 59 -4.73 -14.36 2.46
N LYS A 60 -5.75 -15.23 2.53
CA LYS A 60 -6.01 -16.07 3.72
C LYS A 60 -4.89 -17.08 3.99
N LYS A 61 -4.26 -17.60 2.93
CA LYS A 61 -3.12 -18.52 3.04
C LYS A 61 -1.81 -17.74 3.10
N VAL A 62 -0.94 -18.10 4.05
CA VAL A 62 0.36 -17.43 4.23
C VAL A 62 1.23 -17.50 2.96
N GLY A 63 1.24 -18.62 2.25
CA GLY A 63 1.99 -18.74 1.00
C GLY A 63 1.52 -17.74 -0.08
N ASN A 64 0.21 -17.57 -0.22
CA ASN A 64 -0.36 -16.58 -1.15
C ASN A 64 -0.10 -15.16 -0.69
N PHE A 65 -0.19 -14.90 0.61
CA PHE A 65 0.15 -13.60 1.18
C PHE A 65 1.60 -13.23 0.83
N LEU A 66 2.56 -14.10 1.15
CA LEU A 66 3.98 -13.83 0.92
C LEU A 66 4.32 -13.69 -0.57
N SER A 67 3.70 -14.47 -1.45
CA SER A 67 3.97 -14.35 -2.90
C SER A 67 3.42 -13.06 -3.51
N ARG A 68 2.33 -12.51 -2.95
CA ARG A 68 1.69 -11.29 -3.43
C ARG A 68 2.39 -10.00 -3.02
N PHE A 69 3.26 -10.05 -2.01
CA PHE A 69 4.07 -8.91 -1.57
C PHE A 69 5.53 -9.14 -1.92
N LYS A 70 6.07 -8.42 -2.92
CA LYS A 70 7.53 -8.44 -3.19
C LYS A 70 8.32 -7.91 -1.99
N SER A 71 7.79 -6.87 -1.34
CA SER A 71 8.26 -6.38 -0.05
C SER A 71 7.06 -5.93 0.78
N ILE A 72 7.17 -6.02 2.10
CA ILE A 72 6.12 -5.50 2.99
C ILE A 72 6.03 -3.98 2.85
N PRO A 73 4.83 -3.41 2.59
CA PRO A 73 4.67 -1.97 2.47
C PRO A 73 4.87 -1.26 3.82
N SER A 74 5.27 0.00 3.74
CA SER A 74 5.26 0.92 4.89
C SER A 74 3.81 1.31 5.21
N ILE A 75 3.41 1.14 6.47
CA ILE A 75 2.05 1.42 6.97
C ILE A 75 2.05 2.32 8.21
N ILE A 76 3.16 2.98 8.50
CA ILE A 76 3.30 3.80 9.71
C ILE A 76 2.22 4.88 9.84
N GLU A 77 1.87 5.52 8.72
CA GLU A 77 0.83 6.55 8.59
C GLU A 77 -0.54 5.98 8.15
N LEU A 78 -0.72 4.66 8.15
CA LEU A 78 -1.99 4.04 7.76
C LEU A 78 -3.03 4.11 8.88
N ASP A 79 -4.27 4.44 8.52
CA ASP A 79 -5.46 4.34 9.38
C ASP A 79 -6.29 3.09 9.06
N SER A 80 -6.56 2.84 7.78
CA SER A 80 -7.30 1.66 7.34
C SER A 80 -6.84 1.17 5.97
N LEU A 81 -6.64 -0.13 5.82
CA LEU A 81 -6.38 -0.81 4.56
C LEU A 81 -7.46 -1.84 4.28
N LYS A 82 -8.04 -1.77 3.08
CA LYS A 82 -8.92 -2.82 2.56
C LYS A 82 -8.41 -3.32 1.22
N VAL A 83 -8.22 -4.62 1.08
CA VAL A 83 -7.74 -5.23 -0.18
C VAL A 83 -8.67 -6.37 -0.57
N THR A 84 -9.26 -6.29 -1.76
CA THR A 84 -10.16 -7.32 -2.29
C THR A 84 -9.80 -7.69 -3.73
N GLY A 85 -9.77 -8.98 -4.04
CA GLY A 85 -9.45 -9.51 -5.37
C GLY A 85 -7.97 -9.86 -5.57
N ASP A 86 -7.58 -10.10 -6.83
CA ASP A 86 -6.25 -10.56 -7.21
C ASP A 86 -5.24 -9.39 -7.29
N VAL A 87 -4.83 -8.88 -6.13
CA VAL A 87 -3.92 -7.73 -5.99
C VAL A 87 -2.50 -8.21 -5.69
N TRP A 88 -1.53 -7.56 -6.32
CA TRP A 88 -0.10 -7.80 -6.19
C TRP A 88 0.63 -6.50 -5.88
N PHE A 89 1.57 -6.56 -4.95
CA PHE A 89 2.30 -5.42 -4.42
C PHE A 89 3.77 -5.50 -4.84
N GLY A 90 4.23 -4.45 -5.53
CA GLY A 90 5.62 -4.18 -5.82
C GLY A 90 6.49 -3.91 -4.60
N ALA A 91 7.74 -3.52 -4.84
CA ALA A 91 8.72 -3.20 -3.81
C ALA A 91 8.64 -1.74 -3.35
N GLY A 92 8.86 -1.46 -2.06
CA GLY A 92 8.97 -0.08 -1.55
C GLY A 92 7.68 0.73 -1.57
N ILE A 93 6.53 0.08 -1.44
CA ILE A 93 5.21 0.74 -1.41
C ILE A 93 4.97 1.41 -0.06
N VAL A 94 4.34 2.59 -0.07
CA VAL A 94 3.95 3.35 1.13
C VAL A 94 2.45 3.57 1.13
N LEU A 95 1.77 3.21 2.23
CA LEU A 95 0.33 3.35 2.41
C LEU A 95 0.01 4.33 3.54
N LYS A 96 -0.80 5.35 3.25
CA LYS A 96 -1.10 6.46 4.16
C LYS A 96 -2.60 6.72 4.29
N GLY A 97 -3.06 7.01 5.50
CA GLY A 97 -4.47 7.31 5.80
C GLY A 97 -5.40 6.15 5.48
N LYS A 98 -6.48 6.41 4.72
CA LYS A 98 -7.48 5.40 4.34
C LYS A 98 -7.28 4.90 2.92
N VAL A 99 -6.82 3.66 2.78
CA VAL A 99 -6.57 3.02 1.48
C VAL A 99 -7.50 1.84 1.27
N SER A 100 -8.14 1.80 0.11
CA SER A 100 -8.94 0.64 -0.29
C SER A 100 -8.63 0.28 -1.74
N ILE A 101 -8.29 -0.98 -1.97
CA ILE A 101 -7.84 -1.52 -3.26
C ILE A 101 -8.74 -2.68 -3.63
N ALA A 102 -9.42 -2.56 -4.77
CA ALA A 102 -10.32 -3.58 -5.28
C ALA A 102 -9.98 -3.96 -6.73
N ALA A 103 -9.62 -5.22 -6.92
CA ALA A 103 -9.51 -5.86 -8.24
C ALA A 103 -10.82 -6.58 -8.57
N LYS A 104 -11.31 -6.41 -9.79
CA LYS A 104 -12.47 -7.16 -10.29
C LYS A 104 -12.13 -8.66 -10.43
N PRO A 105 -13.13 -9.55 -10.31
CA PRO A 105 -12.93 -10.97 -10.61
C PRO A 105 -12.34 -11.17 -12.00
N GLY A 106 -11.28 -11.97 -12.10
CA GLY A 106 -10.61 -12.28 -13.36
C GLY A 106 -9.59 -11.23 -13.83
N VAL A 107 -9.41 -10.13 -13.11
CA VAL A 107 -8.38 -9.11 -13.41
C VAL A 107 -7.31 -9.13 -12.35
N LYS A 108 -6.05 -9.28 -12.79
CA LYS A 108 -4.88 -9.13 -11.93
C LYS A 108 -4.51 -7.65 -11.82
N LEU A 109 -4.45 -7.13 -10.59
CA LEU A 109 -4.04 -5.76 -10.31
C LEU A 109 -2.63 -5.75 -9.72
N GLU A 110 -1.68 -5.15 -10.43
CA GLU A 110 -0.32 -4.98 -9.94
C GLU A 110 -0.05 -3.52 -9.55
N ILE A 111 0.38 -3.31 -8.31
CA ILE A 111 0.80 -1.99 -7.83
C ILE A 111 2.31 -1.86 -8.09
N PRO A 112 2.74 -0.81 -8.82
CA PRO A 112 4.13 -0.65 -9.20
C PRO A 112 5.04 -0.39 -7.99
N ASP A 113 6.32 -0.67 -8.18
CA ASP A 113 7.35 -0.42 -7.18
C ASP A 113 7.42 1.09 -6.85
N GLY A 114 7.63 1.42 -5.56
CA GLY A 114 7.72 2.80 -5.07
C GLY A 114 6.39 3.56 -5.01
N ALA A 115 5.25 2.91 -5.25
CA ALA A 115 3.95 3.58 -5.22
C ALA A 115 3.62 4.13 -3.82
N VAL A 116 3.14 5.38 -3.76
CA VAL A 116 2.68 6.04 -2.54
C VAL A 116 1.18 6.26 -2.61
N ILE A 117 0.40 5.49 -1.87
CA ILE A 117 -1.06 5.54 -1.91
C ILE A 117 -1.57 6.18 -0.62
N GLU A 118 -2.17 7.35 -0.75
CA GLU A 118 -2.67 8.14 0.37
C GLU A 118 -4.13 8.50 0.19
N ASN A 119 -4.98 8.17 1.17
CA ASN A 119 -6.41 8.55 1.21
C ASN A 119 -7.18 8.27 -0.10
N LYS A 120 -6.88 7.12 -0.73
CA LYS A 120 -7.37 6.76 -2.05
C LYS A 120 -8.14 5.44 -2.07
N PHE A 121 -9.18 5.44 -2.89
CA PHE A 121 -9.88 4.24 -3.32
C PHE A 121 -9.42 3.87 -4.72
N LEU A 122 -8.64 2.80 -4.85
CA LEU A 122 -8.20 2.25 -6.12
C LEU A 122 -9.15 1.11 -6.50
N SER A 123 -9.98 1.33 -7.51
CA SER A 123 -10.78 0.27 -8.15
C SER A 123 -10.53 0.26 -9.64
N TYR A 124 -10.20 -0.91 -10.17
CA TYR A 124 -10.02 -1.08 -11.60
C TYR A 124 -11.33 -1.41 -12.32
N TRP A 125 -11.68 -0.62 -13.32
CA TRP A 125 -12.73 -0.91 -14.29
C TRP A 125 -12.04 -1.18 -15.64
N VAL A 126 -12.06 -2.42 -16.10
CA VAL A 126 -11.69 -2.73 -17.48
C VAL A 126 -12.92 -2.44 -18.35
N GLU A 127 -12.88 -1.36 -19.12
CA GLU A 127 -13.64 -1.25 -20.38
C GLU A 127 -12.62 -1.39 -21.52
N ALA A 128 -12.69 -2.51 -22.25
CA ALA A 128 -11.99 -2.79 -23.51
C ALA A 128 -10.48 -2.46 -23.55
N ASP A 129 -9.65 -3.47 -23.28
CA ASP A 129 -8.22 -3.60 -23.66
C ASP A 129 -7.27 -2.42 -23.40
N ASN A 130 -7.68 -1.43 -22.61
CA ASN A 130 -6.84 -0.33 -22.13
C ASN A 130 -6.95 -0.21 -20.62
N VAL A 131 -5.80 -0.13 -19.97
CA VAL A 131 -5.63 0.13 -18.54
C VAL A 131 -6.01 1.59 -18.28
N VAL A 132 -7.30 1.85 -18.07
CA VAL A 132 -7.81 3.19 -17.74
C VAL A 132 -7.78 3.35 -16.22
N TRP A 133 -6.80 4.11 -15.73
CA TRP A 133 -6.82 4.66 -14.39
C TRP A 133 -7.99 5.65 -14.30
N SER A 134 -8.80 5.61 -13.24
CA SER A 134 -9.81 6.64 -13.02
C SER A 134 -9.13 8.02 -13.06
N SER A 135 -9.74 9.01 -13.70
CA SER A 135 -9.09 10.26 -14.15
C SER A 135 -8.56 11.20 -13.04
N PHE A 136 -8.40 10.71 -11.82
CA PHE A 136 -7.81 11.42 -10.68
C PHE A 136 -6.35 11.00 -10.38
N ASP A 137 -5.78 10.05 -11.13
CA ASP A 137 -4.50 9.38 -10.81
C ASP A 137 -3.26 9.80 -11.64
N LEU A 138 -3.33 10.86 -12.43
CA LEU A 138 -2.21 11.33 -13.27
C LEU A 138 -0.95 11.80 -12.52
N LYS A 139 -0.96 11.79 -11.18
CA LYS A 139 0.19 12.18 -10.33
C LYS A 139 1.01 11.02 -9.77
N LEU A 140 0.59 9.77 -9.98
CA LEU A 140 1.25 8.57 -9.44
C LEU A 140 2.34 7.99 -10.34
N MET A 141 2.57 8.57 -11.53
CA MET A 141 3.59 8.12 -12.46
C MET A 141 4.43 9.32 -12.93
N ALA A 142 5.48 9.63 -12.19
CA ALA A 142 6.65 10.26 -12.77
C ALA A 142 7.90 9.64 -12.13
N PRO A 143 8.63 8.75 -12.83
CA PRO A 143 10.07 8.65 -12.56
C PRO A 143 10.65 10.06 -12.75
N LYS A 144 11.51 10.52 -11.84
CA LYS A 144 12.30 11.74 -12.05
C LYS A 144 13.15 11.56 -13.31
N THR A 145 12.63 11.95 -14.47
CA THR A 145 13.45 12.13 -15.66
C THR A 145 14.33 13.34 -15.41
N SER A 146 15.64 13.07 -15.40
CA SER A 146 16.70 14.08 -15.44
C SER A 146 16.34 15.19 -16.43
N GLU A 147 16.26 16.42 -15.93
CA GLU A 147 16.15 17.62 -16.75
C GLU A 147 17.41 17.72 -17.64
N ARG A 148 17.30 17.30 -18.91
CA ARG A 148 18.08 17.91 -19.98
C ARG A 148 17.16 18.93 -20.66
N GLY A 149 17.38 20.20 -20.36
CA GLY A 149 16.67 21.30 -21.00
C GLY A 149 16.87 21.31 -22.52
N PRO A 150 15.86 21.67 -23.31
CA PRO A 150 16.04 21.87 -24.74
C PRO A 150 16.66 23.26 -25.00
N SER A 151 17.88 23.30 -25.52
CA SER A 151 18.40 24.49 -26.19
C SER A 151 17.65 24.68 -27.50
N ALA A 152 16.79 25.69 -27.54
CA ALA A 152 16.11 26.13 -28.74
C ALA A 152 17.13 26.66 -29.78
N SER A 153 17.08 26.15 -31.00
CA SER A 153 17.45 26.91 -32.20
C SER A 153 16.23 26.98 -33.12
N ARG A 154 15.72 28.20 -33.28
CA ARG A 154 14.61 28.55 -34.16
C ARG A 154 15.10 28.56 -35.61
N SER A 155 14.35 27.92 -36.50
CA SER A 155 14.34 28.27 -37.93
C SER A 155 12.89 28.37 -38.39
N PHE A 156 12.49 29.58 -38.78
CA PHE A 156 11.17 29.95 -39.30
C PHE A 156 10.97 29.41 -40.74
N PRO A 157 9.74 29.03 -41.14
CA PRO A 157 9.33 29.07 -42.53
C PRO A 157 8.63 30.39 -42.87
N ASP A 158 8.99 30.91 -44.04
CA ASP A 158 8.52 32.14 -44.69
C ASP A 158 7.01 32.13 -44.95
N PHE A 159 6.31 33.22 -44.62
CA PHE A 159 4.92 33.46 -45.07
C PHE A 159 4.95 34.37 -46.29
N GLY A 160 4.60 33.81 -47.45
CA GLY A 160 4.39 34.55 -48.70
C GLY A 160 3.16 35.47 -48.63
N VAL A 161 3.33 36.67 -49.17
CA VAL A 161 2.32 37.71 -49.32
C VAL A 161 1.45 37.39 -50.54
N LEU A 162 0.11 37.48 -50.39
CA LEU A 162 -0.84 37.46 -51.50
C LEU A 162 -0.99 38.89 -52.06
N GLN A 163 -0.55 39.08 -53.31
CA GLN A 163 -1.29 39.77 -54.39
C GLN A 163 -0.59 39.54 -55.73
#